data_AF-A0A553JY94-F1
#
_entry.id   AF-A0A553JY94-F1
#
_cell.length_a   1.000
_cell.length_b   1.000
_cell.length_c   1.000
_cell.angle_alpha   90.00
_cell.angle_beta   90.00
_cell.angle_gamma   90.00
#
_symmetry.space_group_name_H-M   'P 1'
#
loop_
_entity.id
_entity.type
_entity.pdbx_description
1 polymer ?
#
loop_
_entity_poly.entity_id
_entity_poly.type
_entity_poly.pdbx_seq_one_letter_code
_entity_poly.pdbx_strand_id
1 'polypeptide(L)' 'MRVFSDLNLNGSSPMRAQPKVGEWGPEQVPGTRWKKWQRVLVPVIAVALAVGVFFLARMFYLMLTQPQAMAAALG' A
#
# COMPACT_ATOMS: atom_id res chain seq x y z
N MET A 1 11.30 32.98 -15.50
CA MET A 1 12.16 32.24 -16.45
C MET A 1 11.75 30.77 -16.41
N ARG A 2 11.20 30.22 -17.51
CA ARG A 2 10.83 28.81 -17.62
C ARG A 2 12.03 28.07 -18.20
N VAL A 3 12.65 27.20 -17.41
CA VAL A 3 13.85 26.42 -17.77
C VAL A 3 13.42 25.01 -18.18
N PHE A 4 12.51 24.91 -19.15
CA PHE A 4 12.17 23.64 -19.75
C PHE A 4 12.36 23.80 -21.25
N SER A 5 13.35 23.11 -21.80
CA SER A 5 13.50 22.96 -23.24
C SER A 5 12.38 22.08 -23.76
N ASP A 6 11.84 22.44 -24.93
CA ASP A 6 10.87 21.63 -25.66
C ASP A 6 11.57 20.35 -26.14
N LEU A 7 11.60 19.33 -25.29
CA LEU A 7 12.32 18.07 -25.49
C LEU A 7 11.49 17.17 -26.43
N ASN A 8 11.44 17.55 -27.70
CA ASN A 8 10.85 16.72 -28.74
C ASN A 8 11.83 15.63 -29.18
N LEU A 9 11.71 14.45 -28.56
CA LEU A 9 12.54 13.26 -28.83
C LEU A 9 12.27 12.61 -30.20
N ASN A 10 11.20 13.03 -30.89
CA ASN A 10 10.82 12.53 -32.22
C ASN A 10 11.12 13.56 -33.34
N GLY A 11 11.67 14.72 -33.00
CA GLY A 11 12.11 15.73 -33.96
C GLY A 11 13.51 15.45 -34.53
N SER A 12 14.01 16.36 -35.37
CA SER A 12 15.34 16.30 -35.99
C SER A 12 16.49 16.56 -35.00
N SER A 13 16.55 15.77 -33.92
CA SER A 13 17.68 15.77 -33.00
C SER A 13 18.90 15.15 -33.70
N PRO A 14 20.11 15.73 -33.56
CA PRO A 14 21.30 15.21 -34.20
C PRO A 14 21.53 13.75 -33.79
N MET A 15 21.85 12.89 -34.76
CA MET A 15 21.95 11.42 -34.63
C MET A 15 22.85 10.93 -33.47
N ARG A 16 23.79 11.78 -33.02
CA ARG A 16 24.71 11.52 -31.91
C ARG A 16 24.08 11.69 -30.51
N ALA A 17 22.91 12.32 -30.43
CA ALA A 17 22.15 12.56 -29.21
C ALA A 17 20.88 11.70 -29.13
N GLN A 18 20.64 10.82 -30.10
CA GLN A 18 19.52 9.87 -30.06
C GLN A 18 19.95 8.65 -29.23
N PRO A 19 19.31 8.40 -28.08
CA PRO A 19 19.54 7.17 -27.35
C PRO A 19 19.05 5.97 -28.16
N LYS A 20 19.70 4.82 -27.99
CA LYS A 20 19.21 3.59 -28.63
C LYS A 20 17.81 3.29 -28.10
N VAL A 21 16.92 2.85 -28.99
CA VAL A 21 15.56 2.44 -28.61
C VAL A 21 15.66 1.37 -27.51
N GLY A 22 15.22 1.71 -26.29
CA GLY A 22 15.32 0.85 -25.10
C GLY A 22 16.35 1.26 -24.05
N GLU A 23 17.31 2.14 -24.38
CA GLU A 23 18.37 2.60 -23.46
C GLU A 23 17.84 3.52 -22.33
N TRP A 24 16.69 4.16 -22.57
CA TRP A 24 15.94 4.96 -21.58
C TRP A 24 14.83 4.15 -20.90
N GLY A 25 14.85 2.82 -21.04
CA GLY A 25 13.90 1.94 -20.38
C GLY A 25 13.94 2.11 -18.85
N PRO A 26 12.83 1.80 -18.14
CA PRO A 26 12.68 2.01 -16.70
C PRO A 26 13.53 1.05 -15.84
N GLU A 27 14.67 0.59 -16.35
CA GLU A 27 15.58 -0.35 -15.69
C GLU A 27 16.16 0.22 -14.40
N GLN A 28 16.35 1.54 -14.36
CA GLN A 28 16.77 2.31 -13.18
C GLN A 28 15.59 2.79 -12.31
N VAL A 29 14.34 2.55 -12.72
CA VAL A 29 13.17 3.01 -11.95
C VAL A 29 12.86 1.97 -10.87
N PRO A 30 12.94 2.34 -9.58
CA PRO A 30 12.62 1.41 -8.49
C PRO A 30 11.23 0.82 -8.68
N GLY A 31 11.13 -0.51 -8.69
CA GLY A 31 9.87 -1.21 -8.87
C GLY A 31 8.81 -0.77 -7.85
N THR A 32 7.66 -0.30 -8.33
CA THR A 32 6.58 0.24 -7.47
C THR A 32 5.67 -0.83 -6.88
N ARG A 33 5.84 -2.10 -7.30
CA ARG A 33 4.99 -3.22 -6.88
C ARG A 33 5.00 -3.41 -5.36
N TRP A 34 6.17 -3.30 -4.73
CA TRP A 34 6.29 -3.43 -3.27
C TRP A 34 5.58 -2.31 -2.51
N LYS A 35 5.71 -1.06 -3.00
CA LYS A 35 4.97 0.10 -2.46
C LYS A 35 3.46 -0.07 -2.58
N LYS A 36 2.96 -0.72 -3.64
CA LYS A 36 1.54 -1.00 -3.81
C LYS A 36 1.04 -2.02 -2.79
N TRP A 37 1.80 -3.09 -2.56
CA TRP A 37 1.46 -4.11 -1.55
C TRP A 37 1.44 -3.54 -0.14
N GLN A 38 2.43 -2.74 0.24
CA GLN A 38 2.45 -2.10 1.56
C GLN A 38 1.21 -1.24 1.84
N ARG A 39 0.70 -0.52 0.82
CA ARG A 39 -0.52 0.31 0.98
C ARG A 39 -1.78 -0.50 1.29
N VAL A 40 -1.82 -1.77 0.91
CA VAL A 40 -2.95 -2.67 1.20
C VAL A 40 -2.71 -3.44 2.49
N LEU A 41 -1.49 -3.95 2.69
CA LEU A 41 -1.16 -4.78 3.84
C LEU A 41 -1.28 -4.01 5.17
N VAL A 42 -0.79 -2.77 5.20
CA VAL A 42 -0.76 -1.95 6.42
C VAL A 42 -2.16 -1.69 6.99
N PRO A 43 -3.13 -1.14 6.23
CA PRO A 43 -4.47 -0.92 6.78
C PRO A 43 -5.18 -2.23 7.12
N VAL A 44 -4.98 -3.30 6.34
CA VAL A 44 -5.59 -4.61 6.63
C VAL A 44 -5.12 -5.17 7.97
N ILE A 45 -3.80 -5.15 8.22
CA ILE A 45 -3.23 -5.61 9.50
C ILE A 45 -3.73 -4.72 10.65
N ALA A 46 -3.74 -3.40 10.47
CA ALA A 46 -4.22 -2.48 11.49
C ALA A 46 -5.68 -2.75 11.89
N VAL A 47 -6.56 -2.95 10.91
CA VAL A 47 -7.98 -3.29 11.16
C VAL A 47 -8.10 -4.66 11.83
N ALA A 48 -7.35 -5.67 11.37
CA ALA A 48 -7.38 -6.99 11.98
C ALA A 48 -6.96 -6.96 13.46
N LEU A 49 -5.92 -6.19 13.80
CA LEU A 49 -5.47 -6.00 15.18
C LEU A 49 -6.52 -5.26 16.02
N ALA A 50 -7.10 -4.17 15.49
CA ALA A 50 -8.14 -3.42 16.20
C ALA A 50 -9.37 -4.30 16.50
N VAL A 51 -9.81 -5.09 15.52
CA VAL A 51 -10.89 -6.06 15.69
C VAL A 51 -10.53 -7.11 16.74
N GLY A 52 -9.33 -7.68 16.68
CA GLY A 52 -8.86 -8.67 17.66
C GLY A 52 -8.87 -8.14 19.10
N VAL A 53 -8.32 -6.94 19.32
CA VAL A 53 -8.32 -6.30 20.66
C VAL A 53 -9.73 -5.97 21.12
N PHE A 54 -10.60 -5.50 20.23
CA PHE A 54 -12.00 -5.21 20.56
C PHE A 54 -12.75 -6.47 21.00
N PHE A 55 -12.63 -7.58 20.28
CA PHE A 55 -13.26 -8.84 20.67
C PHE A 55 -12.71 -9.39 21.99
N LEU A 56 -11.39 -9.26 22.21
CA LEU A 56 -10.77 -9.65 23.46
C LEU A 56 -11.34 -8.84 24.65
N ALA A 57 -11.38 -7.51 24.52
CA ALA A 57 -11.96 -6.64 25.54
C ALA A 57 -13.45 -6.93 25.77
N ARG A 58 -14.22 -7.16 24.70
CA ARG A 58 -15.64 -7.53 24.76
C ARG A 58 -15.85 -8.83 25.54
N MET A 59 -15.00 -9.84 25.33
CA MET A 59 -15.07 -11.11 26.04
C MET A 59 -14.85 -10.91 27.55
N PHE A 60 -13.82 -10.16 27.93
CA PHE A 60 -13.56 -9.83 29.34
C PHE A 60 -14.72 -9.04 29.97
N TYR A 61 -15.26 -8.06 29.24
CA TYR A 61 -16.41 -7.29 29.70
C TYR A 61 -17.63 -8.17 29.98
N LEU A 62 -17.94 -9.12 29.10
CA LEU A 62 -19.07 -10.03 29.31
C LEU A 62 -18.83 -10.98 30.48
N MET A 63 -17.62 -11.53 30.63
CA MET A 63 -17.27 -12.37 31.79
C MET A 63 -17.44 -11.62 33.12
N LEU A 64 -17.00 -10.37 33.18
CA LEU A 64 -17.02 -9.58 34.42
C LEU A 64 -18.40 -9.02 34.75
N THR A 65 -19.21 -8.69 33.74
CA THR A 65 -20.43 -7.92 33.95
C THR A 65 -21.69 -8.78 33.86
N GLN A 66 -21.70 -9.84 33.04
CA GLN A 66 -22.89 -10.67 32.80
C GLN A 66 -22.56 -12.16 32.59
N PRO A 67 -22.33 -12.93 33.68
CA PRO A 67 -22.02 -14.36 33.57
C PRO A 67 -23.15 -15.18 32.91
N GLN A 68 -24.41 -14.81 33.10
CA GLN A 68 -25.57 -15.46 32.48
C GLN A 68 -25.62 -15.29 30.95
N ALA A 69 -25.07 -14.21 30.39
CA ALA A 69 -25.02 -14.01 28.94
C ALA A 69 -23.99 -14.93 28.26
N MET A 70 -22.90 -15.29 28.97
CA MET A 70 -21.93 -16.27 28.48
C MET A 70 -22.47 -17.71 28.55
N ALA A 71 -23.23 -18.04 29.61
CA ALA A 71 -23.90 -19.33 29.71
C ALA A 71 -24.89 -19.58 28.57
N ALA A 72 -25.59 -18.55 28.09
CA ALA A 72 -26.50 -18.62 26.95
C ALA A 72 -25.81 -18.63 25.57
N ALA A 73 -24.53 -18.24 25.49
CA ALA A 73 -23.75 -18.24 24.25
C ALA A 73 -22.98 -19.55 24.02
N LEU A 74 -22.89 -20.41 25.05
CA LEU A 74 -22.15 -21.68 25.05
C LEU A 74 -23.04 -22.91 25.24
N GLY A 75 -24.35 -22.73 25.48
CA GLY A 75 -25.36 -23.79 25.46
C GLY A 75 -26.14 -23.77 24.15
#